data_AF-A0A1Y2R9C7-F1
#
_entry.id   AF-A0A1Y2R9C7-F1
#
_cell.length_a   1.000
_cell.length_b   1.000
_cell.length_c   1.000
_cell.angle_alpha   90.00
_cell.angle_beta   90.00
_cell.angle_gamma   90.00
#
_symmetry.space_group_name_H-M   'P 1'
#
loop_
_entity.id
_entity.type
_entity.pdbx_description
1 polymer ?
#
loop_
_entity_poly.entity_id
_entity_poly.type
_entity_poly.pdbx_seq_one_letter_code
_entity_poly.pdbx_strand_id
1 'polypeptide(L)'
;MVRLIHLFFLLLLCGTAHSQQQTYDIFTFNAPKKWNKAAKENNLIFSITDNSNRTWAQIDLLKSTASKGSIYADFQNEWKDLVMTRYGVSGEPLTIDSNTYMGWKLYTGLGKFLVKTDTAFVLLNTFSDGYRCASFVLLSNTTAYGTVLEEFAGSVKLSQPKTSTTQPKPSVNSKTTATNDGFQFNTTNFDDGWTSVVKEEWVEATKGNIKVLLHYPRAEDSKYYTQHDERMNVFWNLLVAPRYSNLRNYEAPGSNLPESAYFACGLLKDNASGKDVWVTLFNKGKSGWIEIITPDKNTFVQIFGINNPHMYYTEWNSLLNLAGMNRFAVGEKDLTGKWSNEFQGSTAYYNTYTGVYAGSTTHASRQNFIFRTNKTYNWDLVVGSSSYGSTMKVDQAKASGNWKMLGNWQVWFSEIERQPKTYNAYFSCFKGGRILWLQDVSYGSYTAYGKISN
;
A
#
# COMPACT_ATOMS: atom_id res chain seq x y z
N MET A 1 66.62 -27.68 -38.93
CA MET A 1 66.43 -27.86 -37.48
C MET A 1 65.26 -26.99 -37.02
N VAL A 2 64.08 -27.61 -36.88
CA VAL A 2 63.22 -27.63 -35.69
C VAL A 2 63.05 -26.33 -34.87
N ARG A 3 61.79 -25.82 -34.85
CA ARG A 3 61.05 -25.14 -33.75
C ARG A 3 61.36 -23.65 -33.47
N LEU A 4 60.44 -22.78 -33.03
CA LEU A 4 59.04 -22.89 -32.61
C LEU A 4 58.38 -21.49 -32.70
N ILE A 5 57.12 -21.46 -33.11
CA ILE A 5 56.14 -20.38 -32.90
C ILE A 5 55.92 -20.16 -31.39
N HIS A 6 55.56 -18.96 -30.93
CA HIS A 6 54.35 -18.67 -30.12
C HIS A 6 54.36 -17.23 -29.56
N LEU A 7 53.48 -16.43 -30.17
CA LEU A 7 52.86 -15.20 -29.69
C LEU A 7 52.05 -15.50 -28.41
N PHE A 8 52.23 -14.74 -27.33
CA PHE A 8 51.19 -14.65 -26.28
C PHE A 8 51.21 -13.26 -25.62
N PHE A 9 50.30 -12.42 -26.09
CA PHE A 9 49.96 -11.12 -25.50
C PHE A 9 48.89 -11.38 -24.44
N LEU A 10 49.26 -11.49 -23.16
CA LEU A 10 48.30 -11.69 -22.07
C LEU A 10 47.76 -10.32 -21.62
N LEU A 11 46.62 -9.93 -22.20
CA LEU A 11 45.79 -8.82 -21.73
C LEU A 11 45.26 -9.16 -20.33
N LEU A 12 45.79 -8.50 -19.29
CA LEU A 12 45.18 -8.44 -17.96
C LEU A 12 43.94 -7.53 -18.02
N LEU A 13 42.82 -8.08 -18.50
CA LEU A 13 41.50 -7.56 -18.19
C LEU A 13 41.14 -8.00 -16.77
N CYS A 14 41.33 -7.12 -15.79
CA CYS A 14 40.63 -7.20 -14.52
C CYS A 14 39.13 -7.02 -14.79
N GLY A 15 38.46 -8.11 -15.17
CA GLY A 15 37.02 -8.16 -15.17
C GLY A 15 36.54 -7.94 -13.74
N THR A 16 35.78 -6.87 -13.52
CA THR A 16 34.94 -6.75 -12.34
C THR A 16 34.03 -7.97 -12.30
N ALA A 17 34.31 -8.90 -11.38
CA ALA A 17 33.45 -10.06 -11.12
C ALA A 17 32.10 -9.54 -10.60
N HIS A 18 31.17 -9.34 -11.53
CA HIS A 18 29.77 -9.09 -11.23
C HIS A 18 29.28 -10.28 -10.42
N SER A 19 28.68 -10.02 -9.25
CA SER A 19 28.02 -11.07 -8.48
C SER A 19 26.99 -11.75 -9.39
N GLN A 20 27.14 -13.06 -9.60
CA GLN A 20 26.23 -13.79 -10.49
C GLN A 20 24.88 -13.91 -9.80
N GLN A 21 23.85 -13.37 -10.44
CA GLN A 21 22.48 -13.42 -9.97
C GLN A 21 22.03 -14.88 -9.86
N GLN A 22 21.46 -15.26 -8.71
CA GLN A 22 20.96 -16.61 -8.43
C GLN A 22 19.44 -16.60 -8.30
N THR A 23 18.82 -17.76 -8.53
CA THR A 23 17.38 -17.96 -8.38
C THR A 23 17.07 -19.07 -7.39
N TYR A 24 16.01 -18.92 -6.61
CA TYR A 24 15.45 -19.94 -5.75
C TYR A 24 13.94 -19.77 -5.66
N ASP A 25 13.18 -20.77 -6.12
CA ASP A 25 11.74 -20.68 -6.28
C ASP A 25 11.33 -19.41 -7.07
N ILE A 26 10.58 -18.49 -6.47
CA ILE A 26 10.20 -17.23 -7.10
C ILE A 26 11.20 -16.10 -6.84
N PHE A 27 12.25 -16.31 -6.05
CA PHE A 27 13.26 -15.30 -5.75
C PHE A 27 14.38 -15.29 -6.77
N THR A 28 14.86 -14.10 -7.11
CA THR A 28 16.09 -13.84 -7.85
C THR A 28 16.92 -12.84 -7.05
N PHE A 29 18.18 -13.13 -6.73
CA PHE A 29 18.97 -12.35 -5.76
C PHE A 29 20.48 -12.44 -6.04
N ASN A 30 21.26 -11.58 -5.40
CA ASN A 30 22.72 -11.68 -5.38
C ASN A 30 23.14 -12.39 -4.10
N ALA A 31 23.77 -13.57 -4.24
CA ALA A 31 24.23 -14.31 -3.07
C ALA A 31 25.38 -13.58 -2.34
N PRO A 32 25.39 -13.54 -1.00
CA PRO A 32 26.48 -12.95 -0.25
C PRO A 32 27.79 -13.72 -0.47
N LYS A 33 28.88 -12.99 -0.74
CA LYS A 33 30.20 -13.60 -1.01
C LYS A 33 30.79 -14.16 0.29
N LYS A 34 31.42 -15.34 0.20
CA LYS A 34 32.13 -16.02 1.32
C LYS A 34 31.23 -16.48 2.48
N TRP A 35 29.91 -16.59 2.25
CA TRP A 35 28.98 -17.18 3.22
C TRP A 35 28.79 -18.67 2.92
N ASN A 36 28.54 -19.47 3.96
CA ASN A 36 28.16 -20.87 3.81
C ASN A 36 26.76 -20.93 3.21
N LYS A 37 26.56 -21.79 2.20
CA LYS A 37 25.26 -22.02 1.55
C LYS A 37 24.76 -23.43 1.87
N ALA A 38 23.53 -23.56 2.34
CA ALA A 38 22.86 -24.84 2.56
C ALA A 38 21.46 -24.82 1.94
N ALA A 39 21.12 -25.83 1.15
CA ALA A 39 19.77 -26.03 0.63
C ALA A 39 19.07 -27.13 1.42
N LYS A 40 17.83 -26.87 1.85
CA LYS A 40 16.92 -27.84 2.45
C LYS A 40 15.64 -27.92 1.63
N GLU A 41 14.73 -28.81 2.00
CA GLU A 41 13.48 -29.06 1.27
C GLU A 41 12.64 -27.79 1.03
N ASN A 42 12.54 -26.92 2.05
CA ASN A 42 11.65 -25.75 2.02
C ASN A 42 12.37 -24.40 2.13
N ASN A 43 13.70 -24.38 2.33
CA ASN A 43 14.46 -23.13 2.40
C ASN A 43 15.89 -23.23 1.87
N LEU A 44 16.40 -22.10 1.40
CA LEU A 44 17.79 -21.86 1.07
C LEU A 44 18.41 -20.95 2.11
N ILE A 45 19.49 -21.41 2.74
CA ILE A 45 20.13 -20.75 3.88
C ILE A 45 21.51 -20.25 3.47
N PHE A 46 21.82 -19.00 3.79
CA PHE A 46 23.19 -18.47 3.81
C PHE A 46 23.57 -18.11 5.23
N SER A 47 24.75 -18.51 5.69
CA SER A 47 25.21 -18.17 7.04
C SER A 47 26.70 -17.85 7.12
N ILE A 48 27.07 -17.05 8.12
CA ILE A 48 28.45 -16.73 8.48
C ILE A 48 28.59 -16.68 10.00
N THR A 49 29.72 -17.17 10.50
CA THR A 49 30.06 -17.15 11.92
C THR A 49 31.53 -16.77 12.08
N ASP A 50 31.80 -15.80 12.94
CA ASP A 50 33.13 -15.46 13.44
C ASP A 50 33.20 -15.86 14.91
N ASN A 51 33.91 -16.96 15.18
CA ASN A 51 34.05 -17.51 16.52
C ASN A 51 34.92 -16.63 17.42
N SER A 52 35.87 -15.87 16.86
CA SER A 52 36.77 -15.00 17.63
C SER A 52 36.01 -13.81 18.19
N ASN A 53 35.13 -13.21 17.37
CA ASN A 53 34.30 -12.08 17.79
C ASN A 53 32.93 -12.49 18.33
N ARG A 54 32.61 -13.79 18.36
CA ARG A 54 31.30 -14.36 18.73
C ARG A 54 30.13 -13.74 17.94
N THR A 55 30.37 -13.37 16.69
CA THR A 55 29.35 -12.76 15.82
C THR A 55 28.88 -13.73 14.76
N TRP A 56 27.60 -13.62 14.37
CA TRP A 56 27.04 -14.44 13.31
C TRP A 56 25.89 -13.70 12.59
N ALA A 57 25.61 -14.14 11.37
CA ALA A 57 24.44 -13.72 10.61
C ALA A 57 23.93 -14.87 9.72
N GLN A 58 22.63 -14.82 9.44
CA GLN A 58 21.95 -15.82 8.61
C GLN A 58 20.87 -15.17 7.73
N ILE A 59 20.69 -15.72 6.54
CA ILE A 59 19.64 -15.39 5.58
C ILE A 59 18.91 -16.68 5.25
N ASP A 60 17.60 -16.73 5.49
CA ASP A 60 16.74 -17.83 5.07
C ASP A 60 15.80 -17.34 3.96
N LEU A 61 15.91 -17.88 2.75
CA LEU A 61 14.88 -17.73 1.73
C LEU A 61 13.93 -18.94 1.80
N LEU A 62 12.64 -18.70 1.92
CA LEU A 62 11.64 -19.76 2.03
C LEU A 62 10.95 -19.99 0.69
N LYS A 63 10.60 -21.24 0.39
CA LYS A 63 9.79 -21.56 -0.79
C LYS A 63 8.41 -20.90 -0.66
N SER A 64 7.88 -20.34 -1.75
CA SER A 64 6.56 -19.72 -1.74
C SER A 64 5.45 -20.73 -1.42
N THR A 65 4.43 -20.24 -0.74
CA THR A 65 3.25 -20.98 -0.29
C THR A 65 1.97 -20.32 -0.82
N ALA A 66 0.81 -20.92 -0.58
CA ALA A 66 -0.47 -20.28 -0.86
C ALA A 66 -0.73 -19.15 0.14
N SER A 67 -1.18 -18.00 -0.36
CA SER A 67 -1.58 -16.87 0.48
C SER A 67 -2.81 -17.19 1.32
N LYS A 68 -2.91 -16.55 2.48
CA LYS A 68 -4.06 -16.48 3.38
C LYS A 68 -5.07 -15.40 2.95
N GLY A 69 -4.91 -14.83 1.75
CA GLY A 69 -5.84 -13.89 1.12
C GLY A 69 -5.53 -12.42 1.39
N SER A 70 -4.59 -12.10 2.28
CA SER A 70 -4.09 -10.73 2.45
C SER A 70 -2.67 -10.71 2.98
N ILE A 71 -1.94 -9.63 2.68
CA ILE A 71 -0.58 -9.42 3.19
C ILE A 71 -0.51 -9.45 4.72
N TYR A 72 -1.53 -8.93 5.41
CA TYR A 72 -1.55 -8.95 6.88
C TYR A 72 -1.73 -10.37 7.42
N ALA A 73 -2.68 -11.13 6.87
CA ALA A 73 -2.90 -12.52 7.26
C ALA A 73 -1.67 -13.41 6.95
N ASP A 74 -1.03 -13.18 5.81
CA ASP A 74 0.22 -13.83 5.43
C ASP A 74 1.35 -13.52 6.41
N PHE A 75 1.59 -12.24 6.68
CA PHE A 75 2.62 -11.80 7.61
C PHE A 75 2.41 -12.36 9.02
N GLN A 76 1.17 -12.34 9.53
CA GLN A 76 0.87 -12.88 10.87
C GLN A 76 1.14 -14.39 10.93
N ASN A 77 0.79 -15.13 9.88
CA ASN A 77 1.10 -16.56 9.80
C ASN A 77 2.62 -16.80 9.75
N GLU A 78 3.32 -16.09 8.87
CA GLU A 78 4.78 -16.23 8.70
C GLU A 78 5.54 -15.76 9.95
N TRP A 79 5.09 -14.71 10.64
CA TRP A 79 5.69 -14.25 11.89
C TRP A 79 5.57 -15.31 12.98
N LYS A 80 4.38 -15.89 13.13
CA LYS A 80 4.15 -16.98 14.08
C LYS A 80 5.05 -18.18 13.77
N ASP A 81 5.04 -18.66 12.53
CA ASP A 81 5.68 -19.92 12.16
C ASP A 81 7.20 -19.80 12.00
N LEU A 82 7.68 -18.69 11.44
CA LEU A 82 9.09 -18.49 11.10
C LEU A 82 9.88 -17.77 12.18
N VAL A 83 9.20 -17.00 13.05
CA VAL A 83 9.87 -16.20 14.06
C VAL A 83 9.54 -16.69 15.46
N MET A 84 8.26 -16.70 15.86
CA MET A 84 7.88 -17.08 17.22
C MET A 84 8.18 -18.54 17.51
N THR A 85 7.73 -19.46 16.65
CA THR A 85 7.94 -20.90 16.85
C THR A 85 9.41 -21.31 16.74
N ARG A 86 10.19 -20.67 15.85
CA ARG A 86 11.59 -21.05 15.60
C ARG A 86 12.58 -20.46 16.61
N TYR A 87 12.33 -19.23 17.06
CA TYR A 87 13.29 -18.47 17.86
C TYR A 87 12.78 -18.08 19.25
N GLY A 88 11.55 -18.46 19.62
CA GLY A 88 10.99 -18.22 20.95
C GLY A 88 10.76 -16.74 21.27
N VAL A 89 10.58 -15.89 20.25
CA VAL A 89 10.21 -14.47 20.41
C VAL A 89 8.82 -14.39 21.02
N SER A 90 8.69 -13.76 22.20
CA SER A 90 7.42 -13.64 22.94
C SER A 90 6.75 -12.25 22.86
N GLY A 91 7.16 -11.39 21.92
CA GLY A 91 6.59 -10.05 21.72
C GLY A 91 6.08 -9.83 20.29
N GLU A 92 5.16 -8.88 20.14
CA GLU A 92 4.70 -8.43 18.81
C GLU A 92 5.86 -7.82 18.01
N PRO A 93 5.92 -8.03 16.69
CA PRO A 93 6.93 -7.41 15.85
C PRO A 93 6.78 -5.89 15.87
N LEU A 94 7.90 -5.18 15.83
CA LEU A 94 7.86 -3.83 15.29
C LEU A 94 7.64 -3.95 13.79
N THR A 95 6.56 -3.39 13.28
CA THR A 95 6.18 -3.56 11.87
C THR A 95 6.45 -2.30 11.06
N ILE A 96 6.74 -2.51 9.78
CA ILE A 96 6.80 -1.45 8.76
C ILE A 96 5.57 -1.63 7.88
N ASP A 97 4.83 -0.54 7.67
CA ASP A 97 3.61 -0.52 6.87
C ASP A 97 3.79 -1.16 5.50
N SER A 98 2.71 -1.76 5.02
CA SER A 98 2.73 -2.49 3.77
C SER A 98 3.08 -1.59 2.58
N ASN A 99 4.15 -1.93 1.87
CA ASN A 99 4.54 -1.26 0.62
C ASN A 99 4.28 -2.18 -0.58
N THR A 100 4.28 -1.63 -1.80
CA THR A 100 4.22 -2.45 -3.02
C THR A 100 5.64 -2.59 -3.59
N TYR A 101 6.10 -3.82 -3.79
CA TYR A 101 7.41 -4.14 -4.35
C TYR A 101 7.26 -5.12 -5.52
N MET A 102 7.58 -4.67 -6.74
CA MET A 102 7.53 -5.48 -7.96
C MET A 102 6.21 -6.26 -8.17
N GLY A 103 5.06 -5.65 -7.83
CA GLY A 103 3.73 -6.27 -7.97
C GLY A 103 3.27 -7.11 -6.78
N TRP A 104 4.13 -7.30 -5.77
CA TRP A 104 3.79 -7.94 -4.50
C TRP A 104 3.54 -6.88 -3.42
N LYS A 105 2.59 -7.12 -2.52
CA LYS A 105 2.55 -6.39 -1.25
C LYS A 105 3.67 -6.92 -0.37
N LEU A 106 4.42 -6.03 0.27
CA LEU A 106 5.50 -6.35 1.20
C LEU A 106 5.09 -5.88 2.59
N TYR A 107 5.29 -6.72 3.60
CA TYR A 107 5.17 -6.38 5.01
C TYR A 107 6.42 -6.85 5.73
N THR A 108 6.99 -5.99 6.56
CA THR A 108 8.25 -6.28 7.24
C THR A 108 8.05 -6.21 8.75
N GLY A 109 8.55 -7.23 9.45
CA GLY A 109 8.53 -7.32 10.91
C GLY A 109 9.94 -7.41 11.47
N LEU A 110 10.22 -6.62 12.51
CA LEU A 110 11.45 -6.66 13.28
C LEU A 110 11.16 -7.20 14.69
N GLY A 111 12.00 -8.12 15.14
CA GLY A 111 11.92 -8.68 16.49
C GLY A 111 13.31 -8.83 17.11
N LYS A 112 13.33 -9.06 18.42
CA LYS A 112 14.53 -9.41 19.17
C LYS A 112 14.30 -10.74 19.86
N PHE A 113 15.35 -11.57 19.94
CA PHE A 113 15.36 -12.80 20.70
C PHE A 113 16.69 -13.01 21.39
N LEU A 114 16.70 -13.89 22.39
CA LEU A 114 17.91 -14.27 23.10
C LEU A 114 18.46 -15.57 22.49
N VAL A 115 19.72 -15.55 22.10
CA VAL A 115 20.49 -16.76 21.82
C VAL A 115 21.42 -16.99 22.99
N LYS A 116 21.05 -17.95 23.86
CA LYS A 116 21.64 -18.12 25.19
C LYS A 116 21.43 -16.86 26.05
N THR A 117 22.46 -16.02 26.19
CA THR A 117 22.45 -14.76 26.95
C THR A 117 22.61 -13.52 26.06
N ASP A 118 22.91 -13.70 24.77
CA ASP A 118 23.22 -12.60 23.85
C ASP A 118 21.96 -12.23 23.04
N THR A 119 21.72 -10.93 22.86
CA THR A 119 20.59 -10.44 22.07
C THR A 119 20.86 -10.57 20.58
N ALA A 120 19.90 -11.14 19.85
CA ALA A 120 19.88 -11.21 18.40
C ALA A 120 18.64 -10.54 17.83
N PHE A 121 18.72 -10.13 16.57
CA PHE A 121 17.66 -9.47 15.83
C PHE A 121 17.18 -10.39 14.70
N VAL A 122 15.89 -10.29 14.41
CA VAL A 122 15.23 -10.97 13.30
C VAL A 122 14.45 -9.96 12.48
N LEU A 123 14.66 -9.99 11.16
CA LEU A 123 13.88 -9.23 10.20
C LEU A 123 13.16 -10.22 9.27
N LEU A 124 11.84 -10.26 9.35
CA LEU A 124 11.00 -11.01 8.43
C LEU A 124 10.49 -10.08 7.34
N ASN A 125 10.72 -10.44 6.07
CA ASN A 125 10.11 -9.78 4.93
C ASN A 125 9.12 -10.75 4.29
N THR A 126 7.84 -10.39 4.32
CA THR A 126 6.75 -11.19 3.74
C THR A 126 6.18 -10.50 2.53
N PHE A 127 6.06 -11.24 1.43
CA PHE A 127 5.50 -10.81 0.17
C PHE A 127 4.21 -11.56 -0.11
N SER A 128 3.17 -10.85 -0.54
CA SER A 128 1.86 -11.43 -0.87
C SER A 128 1.25 -10.77 -2.11
N ASP A 129 0.76 -11.58 -3.03
CA ASP A 129 -0.08 -11.13 -4.16
C ASP A 129 -1.58 -11.42 -3.92
N GLY A 130 -1.95 -11.96 -2.75
CA GLY A 130 -3.29 -12.43 -2.40
C GLY A 130 -3.59 -13.89 -2.78
N TYR A 131 -2.74 -14.53 -3.59
CA TYR A 131 -2.82 -15.94 -3.99
C TYR A 131 -1.61 -16.77 -3.54
N ARG A 132 -0.43 -16.16 -3.51
CA ARG A 132 0.84 -16.72 -3.07
C ARG A 132 1.47 -15.84 -2.01
N CYS A 133 2.17 -16.48 -1.09
CA CYS A 133 2.97 -15.88 -0.04
C CYS A 133 4.43 -16.31 -0.25
N ALA A 134 5.38 -15.41 -0.05
CA ALA A 134 6.80 -15.70 -0.07
C ALA A 134 7.49 -14.89 1.01
N SER A 135 8.47 -15.48 1.69
CA SER A 135 9.17 -14.80 2.76
C SER A 135 10.67 -15.04 2.72
N PHE A 136 11.44 -14.07 3.20
CA PHE A 136 12.81 -14.31 3.63
C PHE A 136 13.06 -13.71 5.01
N VAL A 137 13.97 -14.32 5.75
CA VAL A 137 14.33 -13.94 7.12
C VAL A 137 15.80 -13.55 7.15
N LEU A 138 16.12 -12.42 7.77
CA LEU A 138 17.48 -12.00 8.09
C LEU A 138 17.68 -12.08 9.61
N LEU A 139 18.81 -12.62 10.03
CA LEU A 139 19.15 -12.80 11.44
C LEU A 139 20.57 -12.32 11.69
N SER A 140 20.80 -11.65 12.80
CA SER A 140 22.16 -11.42 13.30
C SER A 140 22.16 -11.03 14.78
N ASN A 141 23.25 -11.35 15.48
CA ASN A 141 23.52 -10.84 16.82
C ASN A 141 24.42 -9.58 16.82
N THR A 142 24.71 -9.00 15.65
CA THR A 142 25.59 -7.84 15.52
C THR A 142 25.15 -6.94 14.36
N THR A 143 25.66 -5.72 14.33
CA THR A 143 25.52 -4.80 13.19
C THR A 143 26.62 -4.98 12.15
N ALA A 144 27.69 -5.73 12.44
CA ALA A 144 28.85 -5.87 11.56
C ALA A 144 28.53 -6.48 10.18
N TYR A 145 27.47 -7.27 10.07
CA TYR A 145 27.01 -7.86 8.81
C TYR A 145 25.91 -7.05 8.11
N GLY A 146 25.53 -5.90 8.66
CA GLY A 146 24.40 -5.08 8.19
C GLY A 146 24.47 -4.78 6.70
N THR A 147 25.61 -4.28 6.22
CA THR A 147 25.80 -3.96 4.79
C THR A 147 25.58 -5.17 3.87
N VAL A 148 26.04 -6.37 4.25
CA VAL A 148 25.89 -7.57 3.41
C VAL A 148 24.43 -8.06 3.41
N LEU A 149 23.76 -8.00 4.56
CA LEU A 149 22.34 -8.34 4.70
C LEU A 149 21.45 -7.35 3.91
N GLU A 150 21.81 -6.08 3.89
CA GLU A 150 21.15 -5.03 3.12
C GLU A 150 21.37 -5.19 1.62
N GLU A 151 22.61 -5.44 1.17
CA GLU A 151 22.92 -5.72 -0.24
C GLU A 151 22.15 -6.94 -0.75
N PHE A 152 22.03 -7.98 0.09
CA PHE A 152 21.18 -9.11 -0.22
C PHE A 152 19.72 -8.67 -0.38
N ALA A 153 19.12 -8.04 0.64
CA ALA A 153 17.71 -7.64 0.62
C ALA A 153 17.37 -6.71 -0.55
N GLY A 154 18.24 -5.74 -0.86
CA GLY A 154 18.10 -4.83 -2.00
C GLY A 154 18.29 -5.49 -3.36
N SER A 155 18.93 -6.67 -3.41
CA SER A 155 19.08 -7.45 -4.65
C SER A 155 17.91 -8.38 -4.94
N VAL A 156 17.06 -8.65 -3.94
CA VAL A 156 15.95 -9.61 -4.05
C VAL A 156 14.89 -9.08 -5.02
N LYS A 157 14.64 -9.83 -6.09
CA LYS A 157 13.56 -9.64 -7.05
C LYS A 157 12.65 -10.87 -7.01
N LEU A 158 11.36 -10.68 -7.25
CA LEU A 158 10.39 -11.77 -7.30
C LEU A 158 9.93 -12.02 -8.75
N SER A 159 9.75 -13.28 -9.11
CA SER A 159 9.12 -13.65 -10.38
C SER A 159 7.69 -13.12 -10.39
N GLN A 160 7.28 -12.55 -11.51
CA GLN A 160 5.98 -11.92 -11.65
C GLN A 160 4.85 -12.93 -11.40
N PRO A 161 3.77 -12.52 -10.70
CA PRO A 161 2.65 -13.39 -10.50
C PRO A 161 1.88 -13.63 -11.81
N LYS A 162 1.45 -14.88 -12.05
CA LYS A 162 0.58 -15.20 -13.19
C LYS A 162 -0.81 -14.64 -12.89
N THR A 163 -1.17 -13.53 -13.50
CA THR A 163 -2.51 -12.92 -13.36
C THR A 163 -3.56 -13.74 -14.11
N SER A 164 -4.62 -14.12 -13.40
CA SER A 164 -5.93 -14.40 -14.00
C SER A 164 -6.54 -13.07 -14.45
N THR A 165 -6.68 -12.89 -15.76
CA THR A 165 -7.39 -11.78 -16.38
C THR A 165 -8.90 -11.97 -16.23
N THR A 166 -9.56 -11.08 -15.48
CA THR A 166 -10.81 -10.37 -15.87
C THR A 166 -11.30 -9.51 -14.71
N GLN A 167 -11.43 -8.19 -14.92
CA GLN A 167 -12.29 -7.34 -14.10
C GLN A 167 -13.08 -6.39 -15.03
N PRO A 168 -14.39 -6.18 -14.81
CA PRO A 168 -15.28 -5.57 -15.81
C PRO A 168 -15.18 -4.04 -15.86
N LYS A 169 -15.60 -3.50 -17.00
CA LYS A 169 -15.48 -2.10 -17.43
C LYS A 169 -16.83 -1.38 -17.25
N PRO A 170 -16.90 -0.31 -16.44
CA PRO A 170 -18.13 0.47 -16.28
C PRO A 170 -18.39 1.44 -17.45
N SER A 171 -19.67 1.71 -17.72
CA SER A 171 -20.13 2.65 -18.75
C SER A 171 -20.69 3.95 -18.14
N VAL A 172 -20.52 5.08 -18.83
CA VAL A 172 -20.88 6.43 -18.34
C VAL A 172 -21.93 7.07 -19.25
N ASN A 173 -22.98 7.63 -18.65
CA ASN A 173 -23.90 8.58 -19.29
C ASN A 173 -23.74 9.96 -18.64
N SER A 174 -23.65 10.99 -19.48
CA SER A 174 -23.46 12.39 -19.08
C SER A 174 -24.80 13.13 -18.99
N LYS A 175 -25.20 13.55 -17.78
CA LYS A 175 -25.92 14.81 -17.46
C LYS A 175 -26.54 14.72 -16.05
N THR A 176 -26.03 15.50 -15.10
CA THR A 176 -26.74 16.56 -14.33
C THR A 176 -25.91 17.06 -13.13
N THR A 177 -26.20 18.29 -12.74
CA THR A 177 -25.54 19.26 -11.86
C THR A 177 -24.68 18.70 -10.71
N ALA A 178 -23.36 18.76 -10.94
CA ALA A 178 -22.32 18.65 -9.91
C ALA A 178 -21.54 19.96 -9.82
N THR A 179 -20.73 20.12 -8.77
CA THR A 179 -19.82 21.25 -8.61
C THR A 179 -19.04 21.52 -9.89
N ASN A 180 -19.01 22.78 -10.35
CA ASN A 180 -18.27 23.20 -11.54
C ASN A 180 -16.77 23.26 -11.22
N ASP A 181 -16.17 22.12 -10.89
CA ASP A 181 -14.78 21.94 -10.47
C ASP A 181 -13.78 21.96 -11.65
N GLY A 182 -14.28 22.19 -12.87
CA GLY A 182 -13.50 22.25 -14.09
C GLY A 182 -13.14 20.89 -14.69
N PHE A 183 -13.55 19.77 -14.07
CA PHE A 183 -13.32 18.42 -14.59
C PHE A 183 -14.50 17.91 -15.41
N GLN A 184 -14.21 17.05 -16.39
CA GLN A 184 -15.22 16.56 -17.32
C GLN A 184 -16.27 15.65 -16.69
N PHE A 185 -15.87 14.83 -15.71
CA PHE A 185 -16.73 13.79 -15.12
C PHE A 185 -16.91 14.01 -13.62
N ASN A 186 -18.13 14.32 -13.21
CA ASN A 186 -18.51 14.50 -11.81
C ASN A 186 -19.55 13.47 -11.33
N THR A 187 -19.86 12.49 -12.18
CA THR A 187 -20.80 11.41 -11.89
C THR A 187 -20.23 10.10 -12.42
N THR A 188 -20.35 9.03 -11.63
CA THR A 188 -19.99 7.67 -12.02
C THR A 188 -21.17 6.75 -11.76
N ASN A 189 -21.59 6.00 -12.77
CA ASN A 189 -22.52 4.90 -12.63
C ASN A 189 -21.69 3.61 -12.59
N PHE A 190 -21.83 2.85 -11.51
CA PHE A 190 -21.15 1.57 -11.31
C PHE A 190 -22.05 0.43 -11.81
N ASP A 191 -21.42 -0.65 -12.28
CA ASP A 191 -22.13 -1.81 -12.85
C ASP A 191 -22.98 -2.56 -11.80
N ASP A 192 -22.69 -2.37 -10.52
CA ASP A 192 -23.46 -2.92 -9.40
C ASP A 192 -24.67 -2.04 -9.00
N GLY A 193 -24.97 -1.00 -9.79
CA GLY A 193 -26.13 -0.13 -9.63
C GLY A 193 -25.94 1.07 -8.71
N TRP A 194 -24.74 1.28 -8.15
CA TRP A 194 -24.44 2.52 -7.43
C TRP A 194 -24.22 3.68 -8.41
N THR A 195 -24.65 4.88 -8.00
CA THR A 195 -24.32 6.13 -8.70
C THR A 195 -23.64 7.08 -7.74
N SER A 196 -22.41 7.50 -8.04
CA SER A 196 -21.68 8.50 -7.26
C SER A 196 -21.68 9.86 -7.92
N VAL A 197 -21.86 10.91 -7.14
CA VAL A 197 -21.87 12.30 -7.57
C VAL A 197 -20.95 13.12 -6.66
N VAL A 198 -20.06 13.92 -7.25
CA VAL A 198 -19.21 14.86 -6.52
C VAL A 198 -20.08 15.97 -5.90
N LYS A 199 -19.94 16.17 -4.59
CA LYS A 199 -20.49 17.33 -3.86
C LYS A 199 -19.34 18.13 -3.26
N GLU A 200 -19.67 19.31 -2.73
CA GLU A 200 -18.71 20.24 -2.14
C GLU A 200 -17.96 19.66 -0.93
N GLU A 201 -18.67 18.91 -0.07
CA GLU A 201 -18.16 18.44 1.22
C GLU A 201 -17.94 16.91 1.28
N TRP A 202 -18.45 16.17 0.28
CA TRP A 202 -18.39 14.71 0.21
C TRP A 202 -18.62 14.21 -1.23
N VAL A 203 -18.37 12.92 -1.47
CA VAL A 203 -18.96 12.20 -2.61
C VAL A 203 -20.24 11.52 -2.15
N GLU A 204 -21.36 11.77 -2.83
CA GLU A 204 -22.66 11.16 -2.54
C GLU A 204 -22.86 9.97 -3.46
N ALA A 205 -22.96 8.77 -2.90
CA ALA A 205 -23.29 7.55 -3.63
C ALA A 205 -24.72 7.10 -3.28
N THR A 206 -25.51 6.73 -4.29
CA THR A 206 -26.89 6.27 -4.10
C THR A 206 -27.15 4.95 -4.81
N LYS A 207 -27.99 4.11 -4.19
CA LYS A 207 -28.52 2.88 -4.78
C LYS A 207 -29.90 2.63 -4.20
N GLY A 208 -30.94 2.84 -5.01
CA GLY A 208 -32.33 2.79 -4.53
C GLY A 208 -32.59 3.82 -3.42
N ASN A 209 -33.02 3.34 -2.26
CA ASN A 209 -33.29 4.15 -1.06
C ASN A 209 -32.09 4.27 -0.10
N ILE A 210 -30.92 3.77 -0.49
CA ILE A 210 -29.68 3.85 0.29
C ILE A 210 -28.87 5.02 -0.21
N LYS A 211 -28.34 5.81 0.72
CA LYS A 211 -27.39 6.88 0.44
C LYS A 211 -26.13 6.69 1.27
N VAL A 212 -24.98 6.90 0.65
CA VAL A 212 -23.66 6.86 1.29
C VAL A 212 -22.93 8.16 1.00
N LEU A 213 -22.32 8.73 2.01
CA LEU A 213 -21.57 9.97 1.92
C LEU A 213 -20.12 9.68 2.31
N LEU A 214 -19.22 9.81 1.34
CA LEU A 214 -17.78 9.69 1.55
C LEU A 214 -17.24 11.08 1.84
N HIS A 215 -17.10 11.40 3.13
CA HIS A 215 -16.68 12.72 3.57
C HIS A 215 -15.23 12.98 3.21
N TYR A 216 -14.94 14.18 2.72
CA TYR A 216 -13.56 14.58 2.40
C TYR A 216 -12.72 14.74 3.68
N PRO A 217 -11.39 14.52 3.60
CA PRO A 217 -10.48 14.77 4.72
C PRO A 217 -10.56 16.21 5.22
N ARG A 218 -10.47 16.40 6.53
CA ARG A 218 -10.54 17.69 7.23
C ARG A 218 -9.34 17.86 8.16
N ALA A 219 -9.18 19.07 8.71
CA ALA A 219 -8.10 19.35 9.66
C ALA A 219 -8.18 18.47 10.92
N GLU A 220 -9.40 18.13 11.35
CA GLU A 220 -9.65 17.27 12.51
C GLU A 220 -9.11 15.86 12.33
N ASP A 221 -8.98 15.34 11.10
CA ASP A 221 -8.43 14.00 10.84
C ASP A 221 -6.96 13.87 11.27
N SER A 222 -6.25 15.00 11.35
CA SER A 222 -4.83 15.06 11.75
C SER A 222 -4.61 15.23 13.25
N LYS A 223 -5.68 15.49 14.02
CA LYS A 223 -5.58 15.68 15.48
C LYS A 223 -5.37 14.35 16.17
N TYR A 224 -4.53 14.37 17.21
CA TYR A 224 -4.37 13.23 18.10
C TYR A 224 -5.52 13.20 19.11
N TYR A 225 -6.17 12.04 19.23
CA TYR A 225 -7.23 11.78 20.19
C TYR A 225 -6.81 10.66 21.11
N THR A 226 -6.75 10.94 22.41
CA THR A 226 -6.30 9.96 23.41
C THR A 226 -7.35 8.87 23.64
N GLN A 227 -8.64 9.20 23.49
CA GLN A 227 -9.75 8.29 23.73
C GLN A 227 -10.47 7.97 22.42
N HIS A 228 -10.82 6.70 22.22
CA HIS A 228 -11.55 6.24 21.04
C HIS A 228 -12.90 6.98 20.90
N ASP A 229 -13.66 7.02 22.00
CA ASP A 229 -14.99 7.62 22.03
C ASP A 229 -14.96 9.13 21.83
N GLU A 230 -13.89 9.81 22.27
CA GLU A 230 -13.69 11.24 22.03
C GLU A 230 -13.63 11.54 20.53
N ARG A 231 -12.80 10.79 19.78
CA ARG A 231 -12.72 10.95 18.33
C ARG A 231 -14.06 10.66 17.66
N MET A 232 -14.70 9.56 18.05
CA MET A 232 -16.01 9.18 17.49
C MET A 232 -17.05 10.28 17.70
N ASN A 233 -17.14 10.85 18.90
CA ASN A 233 -18.07 11.93 19.24
C ASN A 233 -17.78 13.22 18.46
N VAL A 234 -16.49 13.58 18.28
CA VAL A 234 -16.11 14.75 17.49
C VAL A 234 -16.59 14.60 16.05
N PHE A 235 -16.32 13.47 15.41
CA PHE A 235 -16.72 13.27 14.02
C PHE A 235 -18.23 13.06 13.84
N TRP A 236 -18.91 12.45 14.81
CA TRP A 236 -20.37 12.40 14.82
C TRP A 236 -20.97 13.81 14.86
N ASN A 237 -20.47 14.68 15.73
CA ASN A 237 -20.95 16.06 15.86
C ASN A 237 -20.59 16.93 14.65
N LEU A 238 -19.50 16.63 13.94
CA LEU A 238 -19.08 17.37 12.76
C LEU A 238 -19.84 16.96 11.50
N LEU A 239 -20.05 15.65 11.31
CA LEU A 239 -20.50 15.10 10.03
C LEU A 239 -21.98 14.72 10.03
N VAL A 240 -22.48 14.21 11.15
CA VAL A 240 -23.84 13.68 11.29
C VAL A 240 -24.74 14.72 11.95
N ALA A 241 -24.47 15.10 13.19
CA ALA A 241 -25.36 15.92 14.01
C ALA A 241 -25.92 17.21 13.34
N PRO A 242 -25.19 17.93 12.48
CA PRO A 242 -25.73 19.13 11.83
C PRO A 242 -26.91 18.86 10.89
N ARG A 243 -27.08 17.62 10.41
CA ARG A 243 -28.08 17.24 9.40
C ARG A 243 -29.27 16.49 9.95
N TYR A 244 -29.20 16.04 11.20
CA TYR A 244 -30.22 15.20 11.79
C TYR A 244 -30.64 15.71 13.18
N SER A 245 -31.80 15.24 13.62
CA SER A 245 -32.33 15.54 14.95
C SER A 245 -32.97 14.30 15.57
N ASN A 246 -33.31 14.38 16.85
CA ASN A 246 -34.07 13.34 17.56
C ASN A 246 -33.41 11.95 17.50
N LEU A 247 -32.15 11.86 17.93
CA LEU A 247 -31.38 10.62 18.00
C LEU A 247 -32.02 9.62 18.97
N ARG A 248 -32.23 8.39 18.48
CA ARG A 248 -32.78 7.25 19.23
C ARG A 248 -31.97 6.00 18.92
N ASN A 249 -31.97 5.03 19.83
CA ASN A 249 -31.27 3.75 19.67
C ASN A 249 -29.81 3.92 19.25
N TYR A 250 -29.11 4.87 19.89
CA TYR A 250 -27.71 5.14 19.59
C TYR A 250 -26.82 4.00 20.05
N GLU A 251 -25.95 3.53 19.17
CA GLU A 251 -24.96 2.49 19.44
C GLU A 251 -23.59 2.99 18.96
N ALA A 252 -22.61 3.03 19.85
CA ALA A 252 -21.23 3.38 19.54
C ALA A 252 -20.30 2.47 20.36
N PRO A 253 -19.97 1.27 19.87
CA PRO A 253 -18.95 0.44 20.49
C PRO A 253 -17.64 1.20 20.61
N GLY A 254 -17.25 1.51 21.85
CA GLY A 254 -15.87 1.85 22.15
C GLY A 254 -14.95 0.67 21.88
N SER A 255 -13.67 0.97 21.66
CA SER A 255 -12.63 -0.06 21.60
C SER A 255 -11.33 0.44 22.21
N ASN A 256 -10.70 -0.42 23.01
CA ASN A 256 -9.39 -0.17 23.62
C ASN A 256 -8.24 -0.85 22.85
N LEU A 257 -8.54 -1.44 21.68
CA LEU A 257 -7.55 -2.14 20.87
C LEU A 257 -6.88 -1.20 19.85
N PRO A 258 -5.57 -1.38 19.59
CA PRO A 258 -4.90 -0.75 18.46
C PRO A 258 -5.65 -1.00 17.14
N GLU A 259 -5.69 0.00 16.25
CA GLU A 259 -6.27 -0.08 14.89
C GLU A 259 -7.76 -0.44 14.80
N SER A 260 -8.53 -0.16 15.85
CA SER A 260 -9.97 -0.40 15.86
C SER A 260 -10.71 0.48 14.84
N ALA A 261 -11.78 -0.07 14.26
CA ALA A 261 -12.73 0.74 13.50
C ALA A 261 -13.45 1.71 14.43
N TYR A 262 -13.69 2.92 13.95
CA TYR A 262 -14.66 3.84 14.54
C TYR A 262 -16.02 3.51 13.95
N PHE A 263 -17.01 3.30 14.82
CA PHE A 263 -18.37 2.97 14.42
C PHE A 263 -19.36 3.59 15.39
N ALA A 264 -20.32 4.33 14.85
CA ALA A 264 -21.50 4.77 15.59
C ALA A 264 -22.73 4.72 14.69
N CYS A 265 -23.89 4.43 15.24
CA CYS A 265 -25.14 4.44 14.50
C CYS A 265 -26.34 4.80 15.38
N GLY A 266 -27.46 5.13 14.74
CA GLY A 266 -28.71 5.37 15.42
C GLY A 266 -29.84 5.72 14.47
N LEU A 267 -31.06 5.68 15.02
CA LEU A 267 -32.27 6.16 14.35
C LEU A 267 -32.38 7.67 14.57
N LEU A 268 -32.53 8.41 13.48
CA LEU A 268 -32.48 9.87 13.46
C LEU A 268 -33.57 10.41 12.55
N LYS A 269 -34.02 11.64 12.81
CA LYS A 269 -34.87 12.40 11.89
C LYS A 269 -33.98 13.23 10.97
N ASP A 270 -34.03 12.99 9.67
CA ASP A 270 -33.37 13.84 8.67
C ASP A 270 -34.06 15.22 8.64
N ASN A 271 -33.29 16.27 8.91
CA ASN A 271 -33.83 17.63 9.00
C ASN A 271 -34.32 18.13 7.63
N ALA A 272 -33.77 17.63 6.53
CA ALA A 272 -34.15 18.06 5.19
C ALA A 272 -35.46 17.41 4.72
N SER A 273 -35.61 16.10 4.92
CA SER A 273 -36.80 15.35 4.46
C SER A 273 -37.90 15.21 5.53
N GLY A 274 -37.57 15.44 6.80
CA GLY A 274 -38.46 15.22 7.94
C GLY A 274 -38.74 13.74 8.25
N LYS A 275 -38.09 12.80 7.55
CA LYS A 275 -38.29 11.36 7.71
C LYS A 275 -37.31 10.78 8.73
N ASP A 276 -37.75 9.71 9.39
CA ASP A 276 -36.84 8.87 10.16
C ASP A 276 -35.96 8.03 9.23
N VAL A 277 -34.67 7.96 9.56
CA VAL A 277 -33.63 7.21 8.85
C VAL A 277 -32.67 6.59 9.85
N TRP A 278 -32.09 5.45 9.48
CA TRP A 278 -30.97 4.86 10.21
C TRP A 278 -29.67 5.38 9.62
N VAL A 279 -28.84 6.00 10.47
CA VAL A 279 -27.54 6.54 10.07
C VAL A 279 -26.44 5.75 10.76
N THR A 280 -25.43 5.37 9.99
CA THR A 280 -24.19 4.76 10.48
C THR A 280 -23.00 5.60 10.03
N LEU A 281 -22.13 5.97 10.96
CA LEU A 281 -20.85 6.62 10.69
C LEU A 281 -19.72 5.62 10.96
N PHE A 282 -18.85 5.43 9.97
CA PHE A 282 -17.78 4.44 9.99
C PHE A 282 -16.45 5.05 9.54
N ASN A 283 -15.34 4.64 10.17
CA ASN A 283 -13.99 4.91 9.70
C ASN A 283 -13.04 3.79 10.12
N LYS A 284 -12.23 3.30 9.18
CA LYS A 284 -11.13 2.37 9.45
C LYS A 284 -10.02 2.48 8.40
N GLY A 285 -8.77 2.61 8.85
CA GLY A 285 -7.61 2.67 7.95
C GLY A 285 -7.73 3.79 6.90
N LYS A 286 -7.63 3.43 5.62
CA LYS A 286 -7.67 4.39 4.49
C LYS A 286 -9.08 4.67 3.94
N SER A 287 -10.14 4.21 4.61
CA SER A 287 -11.52 4.40 4.12
C SER A 287 -12.01 5.84 4.19
N GLY A 288 -11.45 6.66 5.09
CA GLY A 288 -12.03 7.95 5.45
C GLY A 288 -13.33 7.79 6.25
N TRP A 289 -14.03 8.89 6.50
CA TRP A 289 -15.33 8.86 7.18
C TRP A 289 -16.45 8.58 6.18
N ILE A 290 -17.16 7.48 6.39
CA ILE A 290 -18.25 6.99 5.57
C ILE A 290 -19.53 7.11 6.40
N GLU A 291 -20.48 7.91 5.92
CA GLU A 291 -21.81 7.99 6.49
C GLU A 291 -22.80 7.25 5.61
N ILE A 292 -23.51 6.28 6.18
CA ILE A 292 -24.43 5.37 5.49
C ILE A 292 -25.82 5.66 6.03
N ILE A 293 -26.76 5.90 5.12
CA ILE A 293 -28.12 6.31 5.43
C ILE A 293 -29.06 5.29 4.78
N THR A 294 -29.78 4.55 5.61
CA THR A 294 -30.80 3.57 5.21
C THR A 294 -32.16 3.96 5.79
N PRO A 295 -33.28 3.44 5.25
CA PRO A 295 -34.60 3.70 5.83
C PRO A 295 -34.72 3.25 7.29
N ASP A 296 -34.10 2.11 7.62
CA ASP A 296 -34.14 1.51 8.96
C ASP A 296 -32.92 0.62 9.22
N LYS A 297 -32.77 0.15 10.46
CA LYS A 297 -31.70 -0.76 10.91
C LYS A 297 -31.74 -2.09 10.16
N ASN A 298 -32.92 -2.63 9.89
CA ASN A 298 -33.07 -3.94 9.24
C ASN A 298 -32.49 -3.91 7.82
N THR A 299 -32.76 -2.84 7.07
CA THR A 299 -32.19 -2.60 5.74
C THR A 299 -30.67 -2.55 5.81
N PHE A 300 -30.10 -1.81 6.76
CA PHE A 300 -28.65 -1.76 6.99
C PHE A 300 -28.06 -3.15 7.26
N VAL A 301 -28.66 -3.92 8.17
CA VAL A 301 -28.20 -5.27 8.51
C VAL A 301 -28.27 -6.21 7.31
N GLN A 302 -29.36 -6.17 6.53
CA GLN A 302 -29.54 -7.03 5.35
C GLN A 302 -28.50 -6.75 4.26
N ILE A 303 -28.15 -5.49 4.04
CA ILE A 303 -27.23 -5.09 2.97
C ILE A 303 -25.77 -5.27 3.40
N PHE A 304 -25.43 -4.87 4.63
CA PHE A 304 -24.04 -4.77 5.07
C PHE A 304 -23.62 -5.90 6.01
N GLY A 305 -24.55 -6.70 6.53
CA GLY A 305 -24.29 -7.83 7.42
C GLY A 305 -23.90 -7.43 8.85
N ILE A 306 -23.99 -6.14 9.21
CA ILE A 306 -23.53 -5.63 10.51
C ILE A 306 -24.74 -5.36 11.42
N ASN A 307 -24.92 -6.19 12.45
CA ASN A 307 -26.01 -6.04 13.44
C ASN A 307 -25.51 -5.78 14.86
N ASN A 308 -24.31 -6.27 15.21
CA ASN A 308 -23.71 -6.17 16.55
C ASN A 308 -22.21 -5.85 16.45
N PRO A 309 -21.84 -4.59 16.27
CA PRO A 309 -20.46 -4.19 16.02
C PRO A 309 -19.54 -4.36 17.26
N HIS A 310 -20.11 -4.58 18.44
CA HIS A 310 -19.41 -4.88 19.70
C HIS A 310 -18.76 -6.26 19.75
N MET A 311 -19.10 -7.17 18.82
CA MET A 311 -18.41 -8.46 18.72
C MET A 311 -17.11 -8.24 17.94
N TYR A 312 -16.00 -8.23 18.68
CA TYR A 312 -14.64 -8.30 18.16
C TYR A 312 -14.61 -9.28 16.98
N TYR A 313 -14.07 -8.85 15.84
CA TYR A 313 -13.99 -9.59 14.55
C TYR A 313 -15.16 -9.48 13.56
N THR A 314 -16.05 -8.48 13.62
CA THR A 314 -16.96 -8.26 12.48
C THR A 314 -16.16 -7.89 11.20
N GLU A 315 -16.44 -8.59 10.10
CA GLU A 315 -15.84 -8.32 8.80
C GLU A 315 -16.33 -6.96 8.28
N TRP A 316 -15.51 -5.93 8.42
CA TRP A 316 -15.80 -4.58 7.93
C TRP A 316 -15.74 -4.45 6.41
N ASN A 317 -15.51 -5.54 5.67
CA ASN A 317 -15.28 -5.52 4.22
C ASN A 317 -16.43 -4.85 3.47
N SER A 318 -17.68 -5.10 3.88
CA SER A 318 -18.86 -4.48 3.26
C SER A 318 -18.84 -2.95 3.37
N LEU A 319 -18.37 -2.40 4.50
CA LEU A 319 -18.27 -0.96 4.73
C LEU A 319 -16.99 -0.36 4.12
N LEU A 320 -15.86 -1.06 4.22
CA LEU A 320 -14.57 -0.65 3.63
C LEU A 320 -14.66 -0.52 2.11
N ASN A 321 -15.38 -1.42 1.44
CA ASN A 321 -15.56 -1.41 0.00
C ASN A 321 -16.30 -0.15 -0.50
N LEU A 322 -17.09 0.50 0.36
CA LEU A 322 -17.82 1.73 0.01
C LEU A 322 -16.86 2.90 -0.30
N ALA A 323 -15.64 2.90 0.26
CA ALA A 323 -14.61 3.89 -0.08
C ALA A 323 -14.28 3.87 -1.59
N GLY A 324 -14.47 2.72 -2.25
CA GLY A 324 -14.30 2.55 -3.69
C GLY A 324 -15.30 3.33 -4.55
N MET A 325 -16.34 3.92 -3.97
CA MET A 325 -17.31 4.75 -4.69
C MET A 325 -16.77 6.16 -4.99
N ASN A 326 -15.65 6.58 -4.38
CA ASN A 326 -14.92 7.79 -4.76
C ASN A 326 -14.00 7.52 -5.97
N ARG A 327 -14.61 7.18 -7.11
CA ARG A 327 -13.91 6.92 -8.38
C ARG A 327 -14.65 7.59 -9.53
N PHE A 328 -13.95 8.45 -10.25
CA PHE A 328 -14.49 9.21 -11.37
C PHE A 328 -13.64 9.02 -12.61
N ALA A 329 -14.31 8.97 -13.75
CA ALA A 329 -13.64 8.83 -15.03
C ALA A 329 -12.71 10.01 -15.31
N VAL A 330 -11.72 9.79 -16.16
CA VAL A 330 -10.69 10.76 -16.53
C VAL A 330 -11.05 11.38 -17.88
N GLY A 331 -11.23 12.70 -17.92
CA GLY A 331 -11.34 13.46 -19.17
C GLY A 331 -9.97 13.64 -19.81
N GLU A 332 -9.91 13.60 -21.14
CA GLU A 332 -8.64 13.77 -21.87
C GLU A 332 -7.99 15.13 -21.54
N LYS A 333 -8.79 16.20 -21.49
CA LYS A 333 -8.29 17.54 -21.15
C LYS A 333 -7.86 17.66 -19.69
N ASP A 334 -8.45 16.86 -18.80
CA ASP A 334 -8.23 16.91 -17.35
C ASP A 334 -6.81 16.44 -16.95
N LEU A 335 -6.20 15.57 -17.76
CA LEU A 335 -4.84 15.07 -17.52
C LEU A 335 -3.75 16.11 -17.75
N THR A 336 -4.01 17.15 -18.55
CA THR A 336 -2.98 18.15 -18.87
C THR A 336 -2.40 18.78 -17.61
N GLY A 337 -1.07 18.81 -17.53
CA GLY A 337 -0.32 19.33 -16.38
C GLY A 337 0.68 18.32 -15.80
N LYS A 338 1.31 18.71 -14.70
CA LYS A 338 2.25 17.88 -13.96
C LYS A 338 1.52 17.14 -12.82
N TRP A 339 1.75 15.84 -12.74
CA TRP A 339 1.22 14.96 -11.70
C TRP A 339 2.37 14.25 -11.02
N SER A 340 2.36 14.18 -9.69
CA SER A 340 3.43 13.57 -8.92
C SER A 340 2.91 12.85 -7.71
N ASN A 341 3.59 11.76 -7.33
CA ASN A 341 3.40 11.10 -6.03
C ASN A 341 4.41 11.60 -4.98
N GLU A 342 5.14 12.69 -5.27
CA GLU A 342 6.02 13.38 -4.32
C GLU A 342 5.21 14.08 -3.23
N PHE A 343 4.84 13.32 -2.20
CA PHE A 343 4.32 13.86 -0.95
C PHE A 343 5.43 13.73 0.09
N GLN A 344 5.86 14.84 0.70
CA GLN A 344 6.94 14.83 1.70
C GLN A 344 6.51 14.02 2.93
N GLY A 345 7.19 12.91 3.19
CA GLY A 345 7.06 12.10 4.38
C GLY A 345 8.41 11.47 4.72
N SER A 346 9.28 12.22 5.39
CA SER A 346 10.52 11.68 5.97
C SER A 346 10.19 11.00 7.29
N THR A 347 10.27 9.68 7.35
CA THR A 347 10.23 8.94 8.62
C THR A 347 11.60 8.99 9.30
N ALA A 348 11.72 9.84 10.32
CA ALA A 348 12.80 9.76 11.29
C ALA A 348 12.32 8.92 12.48
N TYR A 349 13.03 7.83 12.80
CA TYR A 349 12.68 6.97 13.93
C TYR A 349 13.39 7.45 15.20
N TYR A 350 12.62 7.92 16.18
CA TYR A 350 13.08 8.21 17.53
C TYR A 350 12.36 7.32 18.55
N ASN A 351 13.12 6.74 19.48
CA ASN A 351 12.56 6.02 20.62
C ASN A 351 12.01 7.01 21.65
N THR A 352 10.70 7.00 21.90
CA THR A 352 10.02 7.93 22.83
C THR A 352 10.22 7.60 24.32
N TYR A 353 10.82 6.46 24.67
CA TYR A 353 11.07 6.04 26.07
C TYR A 353 12.55 6.08 26.48
N THR A 354 13.50 5.99 25.53
CA THR A 354 14.94 5.94 25.83
C THR A 354 15.78 6.98 25.08
N GLY A 355 15.19 7.75 24.16
CA GLY A 355 15.90 8.79 23.41
C GLY A 355 16.95 8.27 22.42
N VAL A 356 17.08 6.96 22.24
CA VAL A 356 18.07 6.36 21.35
C VAL A 356 17.59 6.38 19.90
N TYR A 357 18.45 6.88 19.02
CA TYR A 357 18.27 6.89 17.56
C TYR A 357 18.24 5.45 17.02
N ALA A 358 17.14 5.06 16.36
CA ALA A 358 16.91 3.69 15.88
C ALA A 358 17.25 3.50 14.38
N GLY A 359 17.96 4.47 13.78
CA GLY A 359 18.25 4.50 12.35
C GLY A 359 17.09 5.05 11.52
N SER A 360 17.37 5.46 10.28
CA SER A 360 16.40 5.87 9.28
C SER A 360 16.55 4.99 8.04
N THR A 361 15.46 4.40 7.53
CA THR A 361 15.40 3.91 6.16
C THR A 361 14.54 4.87 5.35
N THR A 362 15.14 5.52 4.35
CA THR A 362 14.41 6.46 3.49
C THR A 362 14.26 5.78 2.12
N HIS A 363 13.14 5.08 1.91
CA HIS A 363 12.72 4.67 0.58
C HIS A 363 11.89 5.79 -0.04
N ALA A 364 12.57 6.75 -0.65
CA ALA A 364 11.93 7.87 -1.33
C ALA A 364 11.81 7.55 -2.82
N SER A 365 10.69 6.97 -3.27
CA SER A 365 10.38 6.84 -4.69
C SER A 365 9.49 7.99 -5.14
N ARG A 366 9.99 8.83 -6.05
CA ARG A 366 9.26 9.91 -6.69
C ARG A 366 9.01 9.57 -8.15
N GLN A 367 7.76 9.71 -8.58
CA GLN A 367 7.33 9.48 -9.93
C GLN A 367 6.54 10.69 -10.42
N ASN A 368 6.86 11.17 -11.61
CA ASN A 368 6.16 12.28 -12.23
C ASN A 368 5.65 11.92 -13.62
N PHE A 369 4.51 12.48 -13.95
CA PHE A 369 3.99 12.57 -15.30
C PHE A 369 3.77 14.04 -15.66
N ILE A 370 4.17 14.44 -16.86
CA ILE A 370 3.87 15.77 -17.40
C ILE A 370 3.13 15.59 -18.72
N PHE A 371 1.80 15.67 -18.70
CA PHE A 371 0.97 15.56 -19.89
C PHE A 371 0.81 16.91 -20.57
N ARG A 372 1.01 16.93 -21.89
CA ARG A 372 0.91 18.14 -22.73
C ARG A 372 -0.36 18.13 -23.57
N THR A 373 -0.78 19.33 -23.98
CA THR A 373 -1.96 19.56 -24.81
C THR A 373 -1.85 18.91 -26.20
N ASN A 374 -0.64 18.75 -26.73
CA ASN A 374 -0.37 18.04 -27.99
C ASN A 374 -0.31 16.51 -27.84
N LYS A 375 -0.81 15.95 -26.74
CA LYS A 375 -0.84 14.52 -26.42
C LYS A 375 0.53 13.85 -26.31
N THR A 376 1.58 14.62 -26.02
CA THR A 376 2.87 14.06 -25.59
C THR A 376 3.01 14.08 -24.07
N TYR A 377 3.91 13.26 -23.54
CA TYR A 377 4.23 13.24 -22.10
C TYR A 377 5.73 13.12 -21.85
N ASN A 378 6.12 13.57 -20.65
CA ASN A 378 7.37 13.19 -20.01
C ASN A 378 7.05 12.39 -18.75
N TRP A 379 7.85 11.36 -18.50
CA TRP A 379 7.78 10.52 -17.33
C TRP A 379 9.16 10.40 -16.70
N ASP A 380 9.23 10.52 -15.37
CA ASP A 380 10.43 10.18 -14.61
C ASP A 380 10.07 9.43 -13.34
N LEU A 381 10.90 8.46 -13.00
CA LEU A 381 10.89 7.74 -11.73
C LEU A 381 12.27 7.90 -11.12
N VAL A 382 12.32 8.39 -9.90
CA VAL A 382 13.52 8.49 -9.07
C VAL A 382 13.28 7.60 -7.86
N VAL A 383 14.15 6.64 -7.63
CA VAL A 383 14.10 5.76 -6.45
C VAL A 383 15.35 6.04 -5.63
N GLY A 384 15.16 6.64 -4.47
CA GLY A 384 16.18 6.79 -3.44
C GLY A 384 16.03 5.68 -2.41
N SER A 385 17.12 4.98 -2.10
CA SER A 385 17.20 4.10 -0.93
C SER A 385 18.40 4.49 -0.07
N SER A 386 18.17 4.64 1.22
CA SER A 386 19.20 4.82 2.25
C SER A 386 18.82 4.01 3.49
N SER A 387 19.85 3.51 4.20
CA SER A 387 19.71 2.85 5.50
C SER A 387 20.88 3.27 6.41
N TYR A 388 20.61 3.56 7.69
CA TYR A 388 21.64 3.78 8.71
C TYR A 388 22.73 4.83 8.38
N GLY A 389 22.34 6.07 8.06
CA GLY A 389 23.29 7.17 7.88
C GLY A 389 24.26 7.01 6.70
N SER A 390 24.01 6.04 5.82
CA SER A 390 24.77 5.85 4.58
C SER A 390 24.29 6.78 3.46
N THR A 391 25.17 7.03 2.48
CA THR A 391 24.86 7.86 1.31
C THR A 391 23.72 7.25 0.51
N MET A 392 22.66 8.02 0.30
CA MET A 392 21.49 7.64 -0.50
C MET A 392 21.90 7.21 -1.92
N LYS A 393 21.57 5.97 -2.31
CA LYS A 393 21.68 5.53 -3.71
C LYS A 393 20.41 5.95 -4.45
N VAL A 394 20.58 6.65 -5.56
CA VAL A 394 19.48 7.19 -6.38
C VAL A 394 19.54 6.54 -7.76
N ASP A 395 18.55 5.72 -8.06
CA ASP A 395 18.32 5.21 -9.42
C ASP A 395 17.24 6.06 -10.10
N GLN A 396 17.44 6.34 -11.39
CA GLN A 396 16.51 7.15 -12.17
C GLN A 396 16.16 6.46 -13.49
N ALA A 397 14.86 6.40 -13.78
CA ALA A 397 14.32 6.05 -15.09
C ALA A 397 13.58 7.25 -15.68
N LYS A 398 13.66 7.42 -17.00
CA LYS A 398 12.95 8.47 -17.74
C LYS A 398 12.38 7.89 -19.02
N ALA A 399 11.27 8.45 -19.46
CA ALA A 399 10.68 8.16 -20.75
C ALA A 399 9.89 9.37 -21.27
N SER A 400 9.66 9.41 -22.57
CA SER A 400 8.80 10.41 -23.20
C SER A 400 8.15 9.80 -24.43
N GLY A 401 6.95 10.26 -24.76
CA GLY A 401 6.24 9.70 -25.89
C GLY A 401 4.87 10.32 -26.10
N ASN A 402 4.01 9.59 -26.81
CA ASN A 402 2.62 9.95 -27.04
C ASN A 402 1.71 9.21 -26.06
N TRP A 403 0.65 9.85 -25.61
CA TRP A 403 -0.39 9.22 -24.81
C TRP A 403 -1.77 9.39 -25.47
N LYS A 404 -2.69 8.49 -25.14
CA LYS A 404 -4.11 8.62 -25.53
C LYS A 404 -5.01 7.94 -24.51
N MET A 405 -6.22 8.46 -24.36
CA MET A 405 -7.26 7.79 -23.58
C MET A 405 -7.78 6.56 -24.35
N LEU A 406 -7.92 5.43 -23.65
CA LEU A 406 -8.66 4.26 -24.12
C LEU A 406 -10.02 4.24 -23.41
N GLY A 407 -11.01 4.92 -23.98
CA GLY A 407 -12.25 5.25 -23.27
C GLY A 407 -12.00 6.37 -22.26
N ASN A 408 -12.45 6.21 -21.02
CA ASN A 408 -12.35 7.22 -19.96
C ASN A 408 -11.81 6.66 -18.63
N TRP A 409 -11.38 5.39 -18.62
CA TRP A 409 -10.82 4.70 -17.45
C TRP A 409 -9.42 4.13 -17.69
N GLN A 410 -8.85 4.37 -18.87
CA GLN A 410 -7.52 3.86 -19.23
C GLN A 410 -6.75 4.90 -20.03
N VAL A 411 -5.44 4.94 -19.79
CA VAL A 411 -4.47 5.77 -20.52
C VAL A 411 -3.44 4.84 -21.13
N TRP A 412 -3.22 4.97 -22.43
CA TRP A 412 -2.13 4.28 -23.12
C TRP A 412 -0.96 5.23 -23.32
N PHE A 413 0.25 4.72 -23.12
CA PHE A 413 1.52 5.40 -23.30
C PHE A 413 2.36 4.65 -24.33
N SER A 414 2.98 5.38 -25.25
CA SER A 414 3.80 4.77 -26.31
C SER A 414 5.08 4.13 -25.80
N GLU A 415 5.68 4.66 -24.72
CA GLU A 415 6.93 4.14 -24.17
C GLU A 415 7.14 4.49 -22.69
N ILE A 416 7.02 3.51 -21.81
CA ILE A 416 7.48 3.59 -20.42
C ILE A 416 8.32 2.36 -20.16
N GLU A 417 9.55 2.55 -19.64
CA GLU A 417 10.51 1.46 -19.46
C GLU A 417 10.78 0.66 -20.75
N ARG A 418 10.96 1.39 -21.88
CA ARG A 418 11.29 0.84 -23.21
C ARG A 418 10.19 0.03 -23.90
N GLN A 419 8.95 0.09 -23.43
CA GLN A 419 7.81 -0.59 -24.05
C GLN A 419 6.51 0.22 -23.93
N PRO A 420 5.54 0.03 -24.84
CA PRO A 420 4.22 0.60 -24.68
C PRO A 420 3.54 0.05 -23.42
N LYS A 421 2.81 0.92 -22.70
CA LYS A 421 2.10 0.52 -21.48
C LYS A 421 0.69 1.09 -21.44
N THR A 422 -0.24 0.32 -20.90
CA THR A 422 -1.60 0.77 -20.63
C THR A 422 -1.79 0.83 -19.13
N TYR A 423 -2.38 1.93 -18.64
CA TYR A 423 -2.71 2.10 -17.24
C TYR A 423 -4.24 2.21 -17.10
N ASN A 424 -4.80 1.52 -16.10
CA ASN A 424 -6.09 1.90 -15.55
C ASN A 424 -5.94 3.26 -14.86
N ALA A 425 -6.94 4.12 -15.02
CA ALA A 425 -6.92 5.49 -14.55
C ALA A 425 -8.27 5.93 -14.00
N TYR A 426 -8.26 6.59 -12.85
CA TYR A 426 -9.43 7.28 -12.31
C TYR A 426 -9.02 8.48 -11.45
N PHE A 427 -9.98 9.37 -11.19
CA PHE A 427 -9.86 10.41 -10.18
C PHE A 427 -10.59 10.03 -8.91
N SER A 428 -9.98 10.28 -7.75
CA SER A 428 -10.73 10.42 -6.49
C SER A 428 -10.80 11.90 -6.10
N CYS A 429 -11.91 12.31 -5.51
CA CYS A 429 -12.20 13.68 -5.13
C CYS A 429 -11.86 13.94 -3.65
N PHE A 430 -11.41 15.16 -3.37
CA PHE A 430 -11.32 15.76 -2.04
C PHE A 430 -11.74 17.23 -2.12
N LYS A 431 -11.84 17.91 -0.98
CA LYS A 431 -12.26 19.31 -0.96
C LYS A 431 -11.30 20.19 -1.78
N GLY A 432 -11.81 20.74 -2.88
CA GLY A 432 -11.05 21.64 -3.76
C GLY A 432 -10.12 20.97 -4.76
N GLY A 433 -10.14 19.64 -4.92
CA GLY A 433 -9.25 18.99 -5.88
C GLY A 433 -9.51 17.50 -6.14
N ARG A 434 -8.64 16.92 -6.98
CA ARG A 434 -8.67 15.51 -7.36
C ARG A 434 -7.28 14.88 -7.32
N ILE A 435 -7.25 13.61 -6.96
CA ILE A 435 -6.06 12.75 -7.02
C ILE A 435 -6.19 11.86 -8.25
N LEU A 436 -5.20 11.87 -9.13
CA LEU A 436 -5.11 10.93 -10.23
C LEU A 436 -4.58 9.60 -9.71
N TRP A 437 -5.28 8.51 -9.98
CA TRP A 437 -4.83 7.17 -9.67
C TRP A 437 -4.48 6.44 -10.95
N LEU A 438 -3.25 5.93 -11.02
CA LEU A 438 -2.78 5.13 -12.15
C LEU A 438 -2.33 3.75 -11.67
N GLN A 439 -2.72 2.71 -12.39
CA GLN A 439 -2.28 1.33 -12.20
C GLN A 439 -1.90 0.76 -13.55
N ASP A 440 -0.69 0.24 -13.71
CA ASP A 440 -0.33 -0.46 -14.94
C ASP A 440 -1.25 -1.69 -15.11
N VAL A 441 -1.87 -1.85 -16.29
CA VAL A 441 -2.76 -3.00 -16.55
C VAL A 441 -1.98 -4.32 -16.51
N SER A 442 -0.68 -4.28 -16.78
CA SER A 442 0.19 -5.44 -16.71
C SER A 442 0.63 -5.80 -15.28
N TYR A 443 0.53 -4.90 -14.29
CA TYR A 443 0.88 -5.19 -12.89
C TYR A 443 0.45 -4.12 -11.87
N GLY A 444 0.33 -4.52 -10.60
CA GLY A 444 0.42 -3.62 -9.45
C GLY A 444 -0.91 -3.08 -8.91
N SER A 445 -0.80 -2.23 -7.89
CA SER A 445 -1.88 -1.48 -7.26
C SER A 445 -1.94 -0.06 -7.80
N TYR A 446 -3.06 0.64 -7.57
CA TYR A 446 -3.15 2.05 -7.95
C TYR A 446 -2.17 2.91 -7.13
N THR A 447 -1.43 3.75 -7.83
CA THR A 447 -0.58 4.80 -7.24
C THR A 447 -1.29 6.14 -7.36
N ALA A 448 -1.29 6.92 -6.27
CA ALA A 448 -1.89 8.25 -6.21
C ALA A 448 -0.90 9.32 -6.71
N TYR A 449 -1.40 10.26 -7.50
CA TYR A 449 -0.65 11.42 -7.98
C TYR A 449 -1.45 12.70 -7.74
N GLY A 450 -0.84 13.67 -7.06
CA GLY A 450 -1.36 15.02 -6.90
C GLY A 450 -0.97 15.89 -8.09
N LYS A 451 -1.84 16.82 -8.47
CA LYS A 451 -1.53 17.82 -9.49
C LYS A 451 -0.60 18.87 -8.90
N ILE A 452 0.55 19.11 -9.54
CA ILE A 452 1.47 20.18 -9.17
C ILE A 452 1.08 21.40 -10.01
N SER A 453 0.66 22.47 -9.34
CA SER A 453 0.52 23.79 -9.95
C SER A 453 1.90 24.25 -10.44
N ASN A 454 1.99 24.61 -11.72
CA ASN A 454 3.20 25.20 -12.29
C ASN A 454 3.55 26.53 -11.62
#